data_AF-A0AAV8XZ88-F1
#
_entry.id   AF-A0AAV8XZ88-F1
#
_cell.length_a   1.000
_cell.length_b   1.000
_cell.length_c   1.000
_cell.angle_alpha   90.00
_cell.angle_beta   90.00
_cell.angle_gamma   90.00
#
_symmetry.space_group_name_H-M   'P 1'
#
loop_
_entity.id
_entity.type
_entity.pdbx_description
1 polymer ?
#
loop_
_entity_poly.entity_id
_entity_poly.type
_entity_poly.pdbx_seq_one_letter_code
_entity_poly.pdbx_strand_id
1 'polypeptide(L)'
;MNGSKESIQGILSFLKEGPLSKDTQVIVGVPAIYLEHVKSNAPENVEVAAQNCYKAEKGAFTAFALQTGLKVIACIGETLEEREAGQTVEVVCRQINAISEKVQD
;
A
#
# COMPACT_ATOMS: atom_id res chain seq x y z
N MET A 1 -3.74 4.60 -10.58
CA MET A 1 -3.08 3.29 -10.43
C MET A 1 -2.01 3.22 -11.49
N ASN A 2 -0.73 3.09 -11.10
CA ASN A 2 0.41 3.15 -12.01
C ASN A 2 1.14 1.80 -12.01
N GLY A 3 1.67 1.38 -13.17
CA GLY A 3 2.54 0.22 -13.29
C GLY A 3 2.23 -0.68 -14.48
N SER A 4 3.29 -1.20 -15.09
CA SER A 4 3.34 -2.33 -16.03
C SER A 4 4.50 -3.24 -15.62
N LYS A 5 4.56 -4.49 -16.09
CA LYS A 5 5.66 -5.41 -15.75
C LYS A 5 7.03 -4.82 -16.09
N GLU A 6 7.14 -4.12 -17.22
CA GLU A 6 8.37 -3.49 -17.70
C GLU A 6 8.82 -2.37 -16.76
N SER A 7 7.90 -1.45 -16.42
CA SER A 7 8.22 -0.36 -15.49
C SER A 7 8.56 -0.86 -14.08
N ILE A 8 7.87 -1.90 -13.61
CA ILE A 8 8.12 -2.53 -12.31
C ILE A 8 9.50 -3.17 -12.29
N GLN A 9 9.91 -3.83 -13.37
CA GLN A 9 11.23 -4.42 -13.46
C GLN A 9 12.33 -3.37 -13.36
N GLY A 10 12.15 -2.21 -14.00
CA GLY A 10 13.08 -1.07 -13.84
C GLY A 10 13.21 -0.60 -12.38
N ILE A 11 12.09 -0.48 -11.67
CA ILE A 11 12.07 -0.12 -10.24
C ILE A 11 12.77 -1.19 -9.40
N LEU A 12 12.51 -2.47 -9.67
CA LEU A 12 13.13 -3.58 -8.94
C LEU A 12 14.64 -3.65 -9.16
N SER A 13 15.12 -3.40 -10.38
CA SER A 13 16.56 -3.31 -10.66
C SER A 13 17.20 -2.17 -9.88
N PHE A 14 16.58 -0.99 -9.87
CA PHE A 14 17.07 0.15 -9.09
C PHE A 14 17.14 -0.17 -7.59
N LEU A 15 16.11 -0.82 -7.03
CA LEU A 15 16.09 -1.21 -5.62
C LEU A 15 17.15 -2.28 -5.27
N LYS A 16 17.49 -3.15 -6.22
CA LYS A 16 18.56 -4.16 -6.06
C LYS A 16 19.96 -3.55 -6.10
N GLU A 17 20.17 -2.58 -6.99
CA GLU A 17 21.47 -1.92 -7.17
C GLU A 17 21.78 -0.89 -6.08
N GLY A 18 20.73 -0.33 -5.44
CA GLY A 18 20.78 0.94 -4.75
C GLY A 18 21.82 1.08 -3.61
N PRO A 19 22.13 2.32 -3.19
CA PRO A 19 22.79 2.58 -1.91
C PRO A 19 21.77 2.56 -0.77
N LEU A 20 21.03 1.46 -0.60
CA LEU A 20 20.04 1.35 0.47
C LEU A 20 20.78 1.20 1.81
N SER A 21 20.62 2.19 2.69
CA SER A 21 21.15 2.13 4.05
C SER A 21 20.54 0.97 4.82
N LYS A 22 21.34 0.32 5.68
CA LYS A 22 20.87 -0.74 6.58
C LYS A 22 19.97 -0.21 7.70
N ASP A 23 20.01 1.10 7.95
CA ASP A 23 19.24 1.75 9.01
C ASP A 23 17.83 2.20 8.56
N THR A 24 17.49 2.00 7.28
CA THR A 24 16.21 2.41 6.70
C THR A 24 15.37 1.21 6.31
N GLN A 25 14.18 1.08 6.89
CA GLN A 25 13.19 0.12 6.41
C GLN A 25 12.57 0.65 5.11
N VAL A 26 12.62 -0.16 4.05
CA VAL A 26 12.02 0.18 2.76
C VAL A 26 10.81 -0.71 2.53
N ILE A 27 9.66 -0.10 2.30
CA ILE A 27 8.41 -0.79 1.99
C ILE A 27 7.85 -0.25 0.68
N VAL A 28 7.53 -1.13 -0.26
CA VAL A 28 6.90 -0.76 -1.54
C VAL A 28 5.44 -1.18 -1.51
N GLY A 29 4.55 -0.19 -1.63
CA GLY A 29 3.13 -0.43 -1.90
C GLY A 29 2.93 -0.80 -3.36
N VAL A 30 2.27 -1.92 -3.66
CA VAL A 30 2.11 -2.46 -5.02
C VAL A 30 0.63 -2.72 -5.32
N PRO A 31 0.11 -2.38 -6.51
CA PRO A 31 -1.23 -2.81 -6.92
C PRO A 31 -1.41 -4.34 -6.79
N ALA A 32 -2.56 -4.79 -6.30
CA ALA A 32 -2.79 -6.20 -5.96
C ALA A 32 -2.44 -7.19 -7.09
N ILE A 33 -2.69 -6.80 -8.36
CA ILE A 33 -2.40 -7.62 -9.55
C ILE A 33 -0.91 -7.91 -9.77
N TYR A 34 -0.02 -7.10 -9.19
CA TYR A 34 1.43 -7.24 -9.31
C TYR A 34 2.09 -7.73 -8.02
N LEU A 35 1.31 -7.97 -6.96
CA LEU A 35 1.84 -8.25 -5.64
C LEU A 35 2.75 -9.49 -5.62
N GLU A 36 2.29 -10.58 -6.23
CA GLU A 36 3.07 -11.82 -6.35
C GLU A 36 4.34 -11.63 -7.18
N HIS A 37 4.22 -10.95 -8.33
CA HIS A 37 5.37 -10.68 -9.20
C HIS A 37 6.44 -9.85 -8.48
N VAL A 38 6.03 -8.80 -7.76
CA VAL A 38 6.97 -7.94 -7.02
C VAL A 38 7.54 -8.67 -5.81
N LYS A 39 6.72 -9.38 -5.04
CA LYS A 39 7.18 -10.15 -3.87
C LYS A 39 8.24 -11.20 -4.25
N SER A 40 8.09 -11.85 -5.40
CA SER A 40 9.04 -12.85 -5.89
C SER A 40 10.34 -12.26 -6.45
N ASN A 41 10.39 -10.95 -6.72
CA ASN A 41 11.52 -10.32 -7.41
C ASN A 41 12.16 -9.16 -6.64
N ALA A 42 11.55 -8.67 -5.56
CA ALA A 42 12.11 -7.64 -4.69
C ALA A 42 13.35 -8.16 -3.93
N PRO A 43 14.34 -7.30 -3.64
CA PRO A 43 15.47 -7.68 -2.80
C PRO A 43 15.01 -7.93 -1.35
N GLU A 44 15.73 -8.78 -0.62
CA GLU A 44 15.33 -9.23 0.73
C GLU A 44 15.18 -8.08 1.75
N ASN A 45 15.92 -6.98 1.56
CA ASN A 45 15.87 -5.80 2.40
C ASN A 45 14.73 -4.81 2.03
N VAL A 46 13.85 -5.18 1.11
CA VAL A 46 12.68 -4.39 0.71
C VAL A 46 11.41 -5.19 0.97
N GLU A 47 10.54 -4.65 1.82
CA GLU A 47 9.24 -5.24 2.09
C GLU A 47 8.22 -4.86 1.01
N VAL A 48 7.27 -5.76 0.76
CA VAL A 48 6.22 -5.57 -0.24
C VAL A 48 4.87 -5.57 0.47
N ALA A 49 4.10 -4.52 0.23
CA ALA A 49 2.75 -4.34 0.76
C ALA A 49 1.75 -4.11 -0.38
N ALA A 50 0.50 -4.52 -0.21
CA ALA A 50 -0.55 -4.17 -1.16
C ALA A 50 -0.93 -2.68 -1.06
N GLN A 51 -1.08 -2.00 -2.19
CA GLN A 51 -1.66 -0.66 -2.27
C GLN A 51 -3.17 -0.72 -2.16
N ASN A 52 -3.66 -0.40 -0.97
CA ASN A 52 -5.04 -0.12 -0.62
C ASN A 52 -6.09 -1.23 -0.86
N CYS A 53 -7.11 -1.13 -0.02
CA CYS A 53 -8.30 -1.94 0.06
C CYS A 53 -9.45 -0.92 0.18
N TYR A 54 -10.21 -0.78 -0.91
CA TYR A 54 -11.18 0.29 -1.16
C TYR A 54 -12.28 0.42 -0.09
N LYS A 55 -12.84 1.63 0.08
CA LYS A 55 -13.92 2.01 1.03
C LYS A 55 -15.31 1.41 0.76
N ALA A 56 -15.41 0.28 0.05
CA ALA A 56 -16.71 -0.32 -0.25
C ALA A 56 -17.23 -1.19 0.91
N GLU A 57 -18.55 -1.15 1.15
CA GLU A 57 -19.24 -1.97 2.17
C GLU A 57 -19.03 -3.48 2.00
N LYS A 58 -18.71 -3.96 0.78
CA LYS A 58 -18.37 -5.35 0.51
C LYS A 58 -16.87 -5.50 0.27
N GLY A 59 -16.22 -6.16 1.23
CA GLY A 59 -14.82 -6.56 1.16
C GLY A 59 -14.00 -5.87 2.23
N ALA A 60 -13.81 -6.55 3.37
CA ALA A 60 -12.79 -6.20 4.34
C ALA A 60 -11.41 -6.59 3.76
N PHE A 61 -11.05 -6.03 2.61
CA PHE A 61 -9.87 -6.46 1.86
C PHE A 61 -8.59 -6.23 2.68
N THR A 62 -8.56 -5.21 3.55
CA THR A 62 -7.46 -5.00 4.50
C THR A 62 -7.37 -6.15 5.49
N ALA A 63 -8.47 -6.48 6.16
CA ALA A 63 -8.52 -7.57 7.14
C ALA A 63 -8.19 -8.93 6.50
N PHE A 64 -8.72 -9.18 5.31
CA PHE A 64 -8.45 -10.40 4.54
C PHE A 64 -6.98 -10.48 4.11
N ALA A 65 -6.40 -9.38 3.61
CA ALA A 65 -4.98 -9.34 3.25
C ALA A 65 -4.09 -9.60 4.48
N LEU A 66 -4.40 -8.97 5.62
CA LEU A 66 -3.68 -9.21 6.87
C LEU A 66 -3.81 -10.68 7.32
N GLN A 67 -5.00 -11.27 7.26
CA GLN A 67 -5.24 -12.69 7.59
C GLN A 67 -4.47 -13.67 6.68
N THR A 68 -4.14 -13.27 5.46
CA THR A 68 -3.33 -14.06 4.52
C THR A 68 -1.82 -13.81 4.68
N GLY A 69 -1.41 -13.06 5.70
CA GLY A 69 -0.01 -12.76 6.00
C GLY A 69 0.60 -11.69 5.09
N LEU A 70 -0.22 -10.92 4.38
CA LEU A 70 0.24 -9.77 3.61
C LEU A 70 0.33 -8.54 4.52
N LYS A 71 1.40 -7.75 4.35
CA LYS A 71 1.47 -6.39 4.89
C LYS A 71 0.62 -5.46 4.02
N VAL A 72 -0.05 -4.50 4.65
CA VAL A 72 -0.94 -3.56 3.96
C VAL A 72 -0.53 -2.13 4.27
N ILE A 73 -0.39 -1.32 3.22
CA ILE A 73 -0.33 0.15 3.34
C ILE A 73 -1.71 0.67 2.95
N ALA A 74 -2.43 1.22 3.92
CA ALA A 74 -3.72 1.86 3.69
C ALA A 74 -3.52 3.23 3.04
N CYS A 75 -3.99 3.41 1.81
CA CYS A 75 -3.95 4.72 1.17
C CYS A 75 -5.17 5.54 1.60
N ILE A 76 -4.91 6.63 2.32
CA ILE A 76 -5.91 7.62 2.70
C ILE A 76 -5.78 8.79 1.73
N GLY A 77 -6.90 9.20 1.15
CA GLY A 77 -6.92 10.31 0.20
C GLY A 77 -8.25 11.05 0.22
N GLU A 78 -8.18 12.34 -0.07
CA GLU A 78 -9.31 13.26 -0.22
C GLU A 78 -9.44 13.71 -1.67
N THR A 79 -10.63 14.15 -2.07
CA THR A 79 -10.79 14.83 -3.36
C THR A 79 -10.21 16.24 -3.29
N LEU A 80 -10.02 16.88 -4.46
CA LEU A 80 -9.56 18.26 -4.49
C LEU A 80 -10.55 19.20 -3.79
N GLU A 81 -11.85 18.95 -3.98
CA GLU A 81 -12.92 19.74 -3.35
C GLU A 81 -12.90 19.59 -1.82
N GLU A 82 -12.73 18.37 -1.30
CA GLU A 82 -12.61 18.13 0.14
C GLU A 82 -11.39 18.85 0.74
N ARG A 83 -10.26 18.85 0.01
CA ARG A 83 -9.06 19.57 0.39
C ARG A 83 -9.28 21.09 0.42
N GLU A 84 -9.85 21.64 -0.65
CA GLU A 84 -10.13 23.07 -0.77
C GLU A 84 -11.18 23.55 0.25
N ALA A 85 -12.08 22.66 0.67
CA ALA A 85 -13.04 22.89 1.76
C ALA A 85 -12.44 22.70 3.17
N GLY A 86 -11.16 22.31 3.30
CA GLY A 86 -10.50 22.11 4.60
C GLY A 86 -10.95 20.87 5.36
N GLN A 87 -11.51 19.86 4.67
CA GLN A 87 -12.09 18.66 5.28
C GLN A 87 -11.08 17.53 5.52
N THR A 88 -9.78 17.77 5.35
CA THR A 88 -8.74 16.75 5.42
C THR A 88 -8.80 15.87 6.66
N VAL A 89 -8.97 16.48 7.85
CA VAL A 89 -9.04 15.71 9.11
C VAL A 89 -10.27 14.81 9.14
N GLU A 90 -11.43 15.30 8.68
CA GLU A 90 -12.66 14.52 8.60
C GLU A 90 -12.50 13.31 7.65
N VAL A 91 -11.89 13.54 6.49
CA VAL A 91 -11.64 12.52 5.47
C VAL A 91 -10.64 11.46 5.97
N VAL A 92 -9.64 11.87 6.73
CA VAL A 92 -8.67 10.97 7.36
C VAL A 92 -9.35 10.13 8.44
N CYS A 93 -10.07 10.77 9.37
CA CYS A 93 -10.75 10.09 10.47
C CYS A 93 -11.77 9.07 9.95
N ARG A 94 -12.64 9.43 8.99
CA ARG A 94 -13.65 8.49 8.48
C ARG A 94 -13.02 7.24 7.84
N GLN A 95 -11.90 7.40 7.13
CA GLN A 95 -11.24 6.29 6.43
C GLN A 95 -10.43 5.41 7.39
N ILE A 96 -9.76 6.01 8.39
CA ILE A 96 -9.05 5.24 9.42
C ILE A 96 -10.04 4.45 10.29
N ASN A 97 -11.14 5.08 10.71
CA ASN A 97 -12.15 4.42 11.54
C ASN A 97 -12.73 3.18 10.84
N ALA A 98 -13.07 3.30 9.55
CA ALA A 98 -13.56 2.19 8.75
C ALA A 98 -12.59 0.99 8.67
N ILE A 99 -11.28 1.24 8.73
CA ILE A 99 -10.25 0.19 8.76
C ILE A 99 -10.13 -0.39 10.16
N SER A 100 -10.04 0.47 11.18
CA SER A 100 -9.81 0.06 12.58
C SER A 100 -10.89 -0.89 13.12
N GLU A 101 -12.14 -0.74 12.69
CA GLU A 101 -13.24 -1.62 13.08
C GLU A 101 -13.10 -3.06 12.55
N LYS A 102 -12.22 -3.28 11.57
CA LYS A 102 -12.07 -4.55 10.86
C LYS A 102 -10.70 -5.20 11.04
N VAL A 103 -9.76 -4.53 11.72
CA VAL A 103 -8.38 -5.00 11.94
C VAL A 103 -8.14 -5.20 13.44
N GLN A 104 -7.44 -6.28 13.80
CA GLN A 104 -6.95 -6.55 15.15
C GLN A 104 -5.41 -6.55 15.11
N ASP A 105 -4.78 -6.08 16.20
CA ASP A 105 -3.33 -6.09 16.38
C ASP A 105 -2.75 -7.51 16.55
#